data_AF-A0A968MXJ8-F1
#
_entry.id   AF-A0A968MXJ8-F1
#
_cell.length_a   1.000
_cell.length_b   1.000
_cell.length_c   1.000
_cell.angle_alpha   90.00
_cell.angle_beta   90.00
_cell.angle_gamma   90.00
#
_symmetry.space_group_name_H-M   'P 1'
#
loop_
_entity.id
_entity.type
_entity.pdbx_description
1 polymer ?
#
loop_
_entity_poly.entity_id
_entity_poly.type
_entity_poly.pdbx_seq_one_letter_code
_entity_poly.pdbx_strand_id
1 'polypeptide(L)'
;MVKDINTGLVSSNPKHFYIQNNMLLFIATDELHGTEIWCTDGTEAGTFIAGEVNPGALSSLKDPEVFEFASEFDSQILFFGKDNDLLFPATDPSNGQQIWKLSLSDLKNNAPKISGSINDTSLVMGTQLQYKIPVFSFDDPNDYLSYVATLEDGNPLPEWLKFNEATLTFTGIPSAAECVNVKITAFDRGNLSVSNQFTISVISNPSEVDQLVNQAYKVFPNPAKDYLYVELKDEMNPYPLITISDMQGKELIKYQSTENISKIDFKIIDIRYVYNKARY
;
A
#
# COMPACT_ATOMS: atom_id res chain seq x y z
N MET A 1 -29.62 -9.16 -13.21
CA MET A 1 -30.13 -8.17 -12.25
C MET A 1 -29.04 -7.13 -12.09
N VAL A 2 -29.37 -5.86 -11.88
CA VAL A 2 -28.41 -4.86 -11.38
C VAL A 2 -28.13 -5.13 -9.90
N LYS A 3 -27.27 -4.33 -9.26
CA LYS A 3 -26.92 -4.52 -7.84
C LYS A 3 -28.15 -4.44 -6.93
N ASP A 4 -28.20 -5.34 -5.93
CA ASP A 4 -29.10 -5.21 -4.80
C ASP A 4 -28.58 -4.10 -3.87
N ILE A 5 -29.19 -2.92 -3.97
CA ILE A 5 -28.71 -1.70 -3.31
C ILE A 5 -28.97 -1.75 -1.81
N ASN A 6 -30.15 -2.22 -1.40
CA ASN A 6 -30.51 -2.35 0.01
C ASN A 6 -30.74 -3.84 0.30
N THR A 7 -29.69 -4.51 0.76
CA THR A 7 -29.65 -5.98 0.81
C THR A 7 -30.78 -6.56 1.65
N GLY A 8 -31.43 -7.60 1.15
CA GLY A 8 -32.48 -8.33 1.87
C GLY A 8 -33.87 -8.04 1.32
N LEU A 9 -34.86 -7.79 2.20
CA LEU A 9 -36.25 -7.57 1.80
C LEU A 9 -36.67 -6.10 1.83
N VAL A 10 -35.75 -5.19 2.15
CA VAL A 10 -36.02 -3.76 2.24
C VAL A 10 -35.90 -3.14 0.84
N SER A 11 -36.86 -2.30 0.46
CA SER A 11 -36.82 -1.61 -0.83
C SER A 11 -35.75 -0.52 -0.82
N SER A 12 -34.99 -0.41 -1.91
CA SER A 12 -34.12 0.74 -2.18
C SER A 12 -34.85 1.94 -2.80
N ASN A 13 -36.16 1.82 -3.05
CA ASN A 13 -37.05 2.85 -3.60
C ASN A 13 -36.47 3.63 -4.79
N PRO A 14 -36.06 2.96 -5.89
CA PRO A 14 -35.42 3.62 -7.01
C PRO A 14 -36.40 4.55 -7.75
N LYS A 15 -36.03 5.83 -7.91
CA LYS A 15 -36.86 6.89 -8.50
C LYS A 15 -36.04 7.84 -9.38
N HIS A 16 -36.70 8.71 -10.16
CA HIS A 16 -36.07 9.73 -11.00
C HIS A 16 -35.01 9.19 -11.98
N PHE A 17 -35.43 8.26 -12.84
CA PHE A 17 -34.59 7.61 -13.83
C PHE A 17 -34.21 8.53 -14.99
N TYR A 18 -32.94 8.50 -15.38
CA TYR A 18 -32.42 9.26 -16.51
C TYR A 18 -31.31 8.50 -17.23
N ILE A 19 -31.34 8.43 -18.56
CA ILE A 19 -30.33 7.72 -19.36
C ILE A 19 -29.45 8.72 -20.08
N GLN A 20 -28.12 8.58 -19.94
CA GLN A 20 -27.13 9.35 -20.69
C GLN A 20 -25.85 8.56 -20.88
N ASN A 21 -25.23 8.66 -22.06
CA ASN A 21 -23.97 7.98 -22.38
C ASN A 21 -23.98 6.46 -22.08
N ASN A 22 -25.12 5.80 -22.29
CA ASN A 22 -25.35 4.38 -22.01
C ASN A 22 -25.31 3.99 -20.51
N MET A 23 -25.36 4.98 -19.62
CA MET A 23 -25.56 4.80 -18.19
C MET A 23 -26.97 5.25 -17.80
N LEU A 24 -27.61 4.51 -16.89
CA LEU A 24 -28.85 4.91 -16.23
C LEU A 24 -28.52 5.52 -14.87
N LEU A 25 -28.82 6.79 -14.69
CA LEU A 25 -28.82 7.47 -13.40
C LEU A 25 -30.19 7.38 -12.75
N PHE A 26 -30.22 7.26 -11.42
CA PHE A 26 -31.44 7.19 -10.63
C PHE A 26 -31.15 7.55 -9.17
N ILE A 27 -32.18 7.82 -8.40
CA ILE A 27 -32.09 8.04 -6.96
C ILE A 27 -32.49 6.76 -6.26
N ALA A 28 -31.73 6.32 -5.27
CA ALA A 28 -32.05 5.16 -4.45
C ALA A 28 -31.49 5.30 -3.03
N THR A 29 -32.03 4.51 -2.11
CA THR A 29 -31.70 4.54 -0.69
C THR A 29 -31.04 3.23 -0.26
N ASP A 30 -29.95 3.31 0.51
CA ASP A 30 -29.42 2.20 1.30
C ASP A 30 -29.20 2.61 2.78
N GLU A 31 -28.91 1.62 3.64
CA GLU A 31 -28.70 1.86 5.07
C GLU A 31 -27.36 2.52 5.42
N LEU A 32 -26.38 2.50 4.52
CA LEU A 32 -25.01 2.95 4.76
C LEU A 32 -24.78 4.40 4.35
N HIS A 33 -25.45 4.85 3.29
CA HIS A 33 -25.27 6.13 2.61
C HIS A 33 -26.58 6.94 2.57
N GLY A 34 -27.73 6.35 2.93
CA GLY A 34 -29.02 7.02 2.80
C GLY A 34 -29.45 7.17 1.34
N THR A 35 -30.20 8.24 1.02
CA THR A 35 -30.74 8.52 -0.31
C THR A 35 -29.76 9.34 -1.14
N GLU A 36 -29.23 8.73 -2.19
CA GLU A 36 -28.13 9.24 -3.01
C GLU A 36 -28.44 9.13 -4.51
N ILE A 37 -27.57 9.73 -5.35
CA ILE A 37 -27.60 9.51 -6.80
C ILE A 37 -26.80 8.25 -7.11
N TRP A 38 -27.44 7.31 -7.80
CA TRP A 38 -26.89 6.06 -8.29
C TRP A 38 -26.79 6.06 -9.81
N CYS A 39 -25.88 5.23 -10.32
CA CYS A 39 -25.61 5.01 -11.73
C CYS A 39 -25.56 3.51 -12.01
N THR A 40 -26.01 3.06 -13.19
CA THR A 40 -25.88 1.66 -13.63
C THR A 40 -25.66 1.53 -15.14
N ASP A 41 -24.79 0.63 -15.56
CA ASP A 41 -24.64 0.20 -16.97
C ASP A 41 -25.51 -1.02 -17.31
N GLY A 42 -26.34 -1.48 -16.37
CA GLY A 42 -27.16 -2.69 -16.47
C GLY A 42 -26.51 -3.95 -15.87
N THR A 43 -25.27 -3.85 -15.37
CA THR A 43 -24.58 -4.93 -14.64
C THR A 43 -24.54 -4.66 -13.14
N GLU A 44 -24.36 -5.71 -12.34
CA GLU A 44 -24.18 -5.58 -10.89
C GLU A 44 -22.92 -4.78 -10.56
N ALA A 45 -21.79 -5.09 -11.20
CA ALA A 45 -20.51 -4.41 -11.01
C ALA A 45 -20.54 -2.93 -11.44
N GLY A 46 -21.28 -2.61 -12.50
CA GLY A 46 -21.45 -1.25 -13.00
C GLY A 46 -22.56 -0.46 -12.32
N THR A 47 -23.14 -0.95 -11.21
CA THR A 47 -24.15 -0.23 -10.42
C THR A 47 -23.57 0.35 -9.13
N PHE A 48 -23.57 1.68 -8.99
CA PHE A 48 -22.87 2.35 -7.90
C PHE A 48 -23.36 3.77 -7.60
N ILE A 49 -22.93 4.34 -6.47
CA ILE A 49 -23.24 5.73 -6.10
C ILE A 49 -22.44 6.68 -7.01
N ALA A 50 -23.17 7.46 -7.79
CA ALA A 50 -22.67 8.42 -8.76
C ALA A 50 -22.13 9.68 -8.06
N GLY A 51 -22.72 10.05 -6.92
CA GLY A 51 -22.27 11.17 -6.10
C GLY A 51 -22.88 11.10 -4.71
N GLU A 52 -22.01 11.11 -3.70
CA GLU A 52 -22.34 11.21 -2.28
C GLU A 52 -21.85 12.57 -1.78
N VAL A 53 -22.78 13.44 -1.40
CA VAL A 53 -22.45 14.81 -0.94
C VAL A 53 -22.32 14.88 0.58
N ASN A 54 -23.08 14.04 1.28
CA ASN A 54 -23.09 13.92 2.73
C ASN A 54 -22.67 12.50 3.14
N PRO A 55 -21.38 12.27 3.42
CA PRO A 55 -20.88 10.94 3.71
C PRO A 55 -21.58 10.24 4.88
N GLY A 56 -21.94 8.97 4.70
CA GLY A 56 -22.54 8.10 5.70
C GLY A 56 -24.07 8.04 5.63
N ALA A 57 -24.72 7.47 6.64
CA ALA A 57 -26.14 7.07 6.56
C ALA A 57 -27.17 8.21 6.44
N LEU A 58 -26.72 9.46 6.32
CA LEU A 58 -27.59 10.62 6.17
C LEU A 58 -27.74 10.99 4.69
N SER A 59 -28.98 10.98 4.21
CA SER A 59 -29.27 11.31 2.80
C SER A 59 -28.75 12.70 2.39
N SER A 60 -27.97 12.74 1.32
CA SER A 60 -27.62 13.97 0.59
C SER A 60 -28.86 14.56 -0.09
N LEU A 61 -29.69 13.68 -0.63
CA LEU A 61 -30.97 14.02 -1.23
C LEU A 61 -32.08 13.86 -0.17
N LYS A 62 -32.34 14.92 0.59
CA LYS A 62 -33.46 14.93 1.53
C LYS A 62 -34.77 14.80 0.74
N ASP A 63 -35.64 13.93 1.23
CA ASP A 63 -36.76 13.35 0.48
C ASP A 63 -37.52 14.40 -0.36
N PRO A 64 -37.68 14.18 -1.68
CA PRO A 64 -38.41 15.10 -2.53
C PRO A 64 -39.90 15.27 -2.21
N GLU A 65 -40.46 14.49 -1.28
CA GLU A 65 -41.83 14.73 -0.78
C GLU A 65 -41.99 16.11 -0.11
N VAL A 66 -40.91 16.78 0.30
CA VAL A 66 -40.96 18.17 0.81
C VAL A 66 -41.11 19.20 -0.33
N PHE A 67 -41.01 18.80 -1.61
CA PHE A 67 -41.31 19.66 -2.77
C PHE A 67 -42.81 19.62 -3.18
N GLU A 68 -43.73 19.46 -2.22
CA GLU A 68 -45.19 19.57 -2.42
C GLU A 68 -45.66 20.89 -3.06
N PHE A 69 -44.78 21.89 -3.24
CA PHE A 69 -45.12 23.18 -3.87
C PHE A 69 -44.57 23.37 -5.29
N ALA A 70 -43.83 22.43 -5.87
CA ALA A 70 -43.33 22.55 -7.24
C ALA A 70 -44.30 21.89 -8.24
N SER A 71 -45.56 22.34 -8.27
CA SER A 71 -46.59 21.80 -9.17
C SER A 71 -46.48 22.27 -10.63
N GLU A 72 -45.40 22.97 -11.01
CA GLU A 72 -45.26 23.57 -12.35
C GLU A 72 -44.01 23.12 -13.12
N PHE A 73 -43.09 22.41 -12.47
CA PHE A 73 -42.00 21.71 -13.15
C PHE A 73 -42.13 20.24 -12.75
N ASP A 74 -42.53 19.38 -13.69
CA ASP A 74 -42.48 17.91 -13.54
C ASP A 74 -41.28 17.54 -12.69
N SER A 75 -41.50 16.84 -11.57
CA SER A 75 -40.64 16.48 -10.43
C SER A 75 -39.16 16.14 -10.72
N GLN A 76 -38.46 16.99 -11.46
CA GLN A 76 -37.13 16.80 -11.98
C GLN A 76 -36.17 17.45 -11.00
N ILE A 77 -35.52 16.58 -10.21
CA ILE A 77 -34.47 16.93 -9.24
C ILE A 77 -33.12 17.06 -9.95
N LEU A 78 -33.03 16.56 -11.18
CA LEU A 78 -31.83 16.48 -11.99
C LEU A 78 -31.91 17.49 -13.14
N PHE A 79 -30.94 18.39 -13.20
CA PHE A 79 -30.82 19.43 -14.23
C PHE A 79 -29.53 19.22 -15.03
N PHE A 80 -29.51 19.59 -16.32
CA PHE A 80 -28.29 19.52 -17.14
C PHE A 80 -27.63 20.88 -17.30
N GLY A 81 -26.35 20.94 -16.96
CA GLY A 81 -25.47 22.06 -17.28
C GLY A 81 -25.02 22.06 -18.74
N LYS A 82 -24.25 23.09 -19.11
CA LYS A 82 -23.81 23.35 -20.50
C LYS A 82 -22.90 22.26 -21.10
N ASP A 83 -22.26 21.46 -20.26
CA ASP A 83 -21.25 20.46 -20.64
C ASP A 83 -21.68 19.02 -20.31
N ASN A 84 -22.98 18.72 -20.34
CA ASN A 84 -23.56 17.47 -19.84
C ASN A 84 -23.29 17.20 -18.35
N ASP A 85 -22.86 18.19 -17.58
CA ASP A 85 -22.81 18.07 -16.12
C ASP A 85 -24.22 17.88 -15.56
N LEU A 86 -24.36 16.97 -14.59
CA LEU A 86 -25.57 16.80 -13.81
C LEU A 86 -25.54 17.81 -12.65
N LEU A 87 -26.54 18.67 -12.58
CA LEU A 87 -26.77 19.59 -11.48
C LEU A 87 -27.93 19.07 -10.64
N PHE A 88 -27.77 19.02 -9.32
CA PHE A 88 -28.78 18.51 -8.41
C PHE A 88 -28.75 19.22 -7.06
N PRO A 89 -29.90 19.41 -6.40
CA PRO A 89 -29.93 19.92 -5.05
C PRO A 89 -29.48 18.83 -4.08
N ALA A 90 -28.47 19.08 -3.27
CA ALA A 90 -28.04 18.19 -2.21
C ALA A 90 -27.62 18.96 -0.96
N THR A 91 -27.73 18.31 0.19
CA THR A 91 -27.40 18.89 1.50
C THR A 91 -26.15 18.26 2.05
N ASP A 92 -25.19 19.06 2.50
CA ASP A 92 -24.08 18.60 3.34
C ASP A 92 -24.16 19.24 4.76
N PRO A 93 -23.51 18.65 5.78
CA PRO A 93 -23.57 19.16 7.15
C PRO A 93 -22.96 20.56 7.33
N SER A 94 -22.04 20.96 6.44
CA SER A 94 -21.27 22.20 6.54
C SER A 94 -21.95 23.36 5.82
N ASN A 95 -22.55 23.14 4.64
CA ASN A 95 -23.12 24.21 3.81
C ASN A 95 -24.64 24.16 3.64
N GLY A 96 -25.32 23.17 4.22
CA GLY A 96 -26.76 23.00 4.03
C GLY A 96 -27.10 22.61 2.60
N GLN A 97 -28.32 22.92 2.15
CA GLN A 97 -28.77 22.57 0.79
C GLN A 97 -28.18 23.55 -0.24
N GLN A 98 -27.45 23.01 -1.22
CA GLN A 98 -26.86 23.76 -2.33
C GLN A 98 -27.11 23.02 -3.66
N ILE A 99 -26.78 23.68 -4.78
CA ILE A 99 -26.73 23.02 -6.08
C ILE A 99 -25.33 22.42 -6.28
N TRP A 100 -25.28 21.11 -6.40
CA TRP A 100 -24.08 20.32 -6.63
C TRP A 100 -23.95 19.96 -8.10
N LYS A 101 -22.71 19.71 -8.51
CA LYS A 101 -22.35 19.38 -9.89
C LYS A 101 -21.64 18.04 -9.92
N LEU A 102 -22.11 17.14 -10.77
CA LEU A 102 -21.51 15.84 -11.05
C LEU A 102 -21.19 15.76 -12.55
N SER A 103 -19.91 15.60 -12.88
CA SER A 103 -19.50 15.46 -14.27
C SER A 103 -19.80 14.03 -14.73
N LEU A 104 -20.62 13.87 -15.77
CA LEU A 104 -20.99 12.54 -16.27
C LEU A 104 -19.80 11.76 -16.87
N SER A 105 -18.68 12.44 -17.17
CA SER A 105 -17.41 11.79 -17.53
C SER A 105 -16.84 10.95 -16.39
N ASP A 106 -17.16 11.30 -15.15
CA ASP A 106 -16.60 10.69 -13.94
C ASP A 106 -17.39 9.44 -13.55
N LEU A 107 -18.50 9.17 -14.24
CA LEU A 107 -19.37 7.99 -14.06
C LEU A 107 -18.91 6.75 -14.83
N LYS A 108 -17.74 6.79 -15.44
CA LYS A 108 -17.08 5.57 -15.92
C LYS A 108 -16.23 5.04 -14.79
N ASN A 109 -16.49 3.81 -14.37
CA ASN A 109 -15.61 3.09 -13.46
C ASN A 109 -14.20 3.04 -14.07
N ASN A 110 -13.23 3.65 -13.41
CA ASN A 110 -11.84 3.72 -13.87
C ASN A 110 -11.02 2.74 -13.04
N ALA A 111 -9.99 2.15 -13.65
CA ALA A 111 -9.09 1.32 -12.87
C ALA A 111 -8.37 2.16 -11.79
N PRO A 112 -8.10 1.59 -10.60
CA PRO A 112 -7.27 2.22 -9.59
C PRO A 112 -5.90 2.57 -10.16
N LYS A 113 -5.24 3.59 -9.61
CA LYS A 113 -3.90 4.03 -10.03
C LYS A 113 -2.89 3.88 -8.90
N ILE A 114 -1.62 3.69 -9.27
CA ILE A 114 -0.52 3.77 -8.31
C ILE A 114 -0.29 5.24 -7.96
N SER A 115 -0.35 5.57 -6.67
CA SER A 115 -0.15 6.93 -6.14
C SER A 115 1.06 7.06 -5.22
N GLY A 116 1.73 5.95 -4.91
CA GLY A 116 2.98 5.95 -4.15
C GLY A 116 3.73 4.62 -4.27
N SER A 117 5.03 4.64 -4.00
CA SER A 117 5.85 3.43 -3.90
C SER A 117 5.70 2.79 -2.52
N ILE A 118 5.83 1.46 -2.47
CA ILE A 118 5.93 0.70 -1.22
C ILE A 118 7.42 0.43 -0.98
N ASN A 119 7.92 0.76 0.21
CA ASN A 119 9.33 0.56 0.51
C ASN A 119 9.64 -0.92 0.81
N ASP A 120 10.82 -1.36 0.42
CA ASP A 120 11.35 -2.66 0.85
C ASP A 120 11.61 -2.66 2.36
N THR A 121 11.58 -3.85 2.97
CA THR A 121 11.84 -4.02 4.40
C THR A 121 12.67 -5.27 4.67
N SER A 122 13.26 -5.34 5.86
CA SER A 122 14.07 -6.47 6.29
C SER A 122 13.83 -6.79 7.75
N LEU A 123 13.90 -8.07 8.11
CA LEU A 123 13.80 -8.55 9.48
C LEU A 123 14.67 -9.78 9.69
N VAL A 124 14.93 -10.08 10.96
CA VAL A 124 15.65 -11.29 11.35
C VAL A 124 14.67 -12.44 11.50
N MET A 125 15.04 -13.64 11.06
CA MET A 125 14.22 -14.84 11.23
C MET A 125 13.86 -15.06 12.71
N GLY A 126 12.67 -15.56 12.98
CA GLY A 126 12.14 -15.74 14.34
C GLY A 126 11.66 -14.44 15.01
N THR A 127 11.82 -13.28 14.38
CA THR A 127 11.26 -12.00 14.89
C THR A 127 9.90 -11.71 14.29
N GLN A 128 9.08 -10.95 15.03
CA GLN A 128 7.76 -10.55 14.56
C GLN A 128 7.86 -9.43 13.52
N LEU A 129 7.33 -9.69 12.32
CA LEU A 129 7.03 -8.67 11.32
C LEU A 129 5.75 -7.92 11.71
N GLN A 130 5.79 -6.59 11.62
CA GLN A 130 4.61 -5.74 11.55
C GLN A 130 4.90 -4.62 10.55
N TYR A 131 4.34 -4.73 9.34
CA TYR A 131 4.61 -3.80 8.25
C TYR A 131 3.30 -3.28 7.65
N LYS A 132 3.05 -1.99 7.79
CA LYS A 132 1.84 -1.33 7.29
C LYS A 132 2.12 -0.69 5.94
N ILE A 133 1.29 -0.99 4.96
CA ILE A 133 1.34 -0.37 3.64
C ILE A 133 0.88 1.09 3.73
N PRO A 134 1.57 2.05 3.09
CA PRO A 134 1.11 3.43 3.04
C PRO A 134 -0.28 3.51 2.39
N VAL A 135 -1.23 4.17 3.07
CA VAL A 135 -2.65 4.25 2.65
C VAL A 135 -2.81 4.92 1.27
N PHE A 136 -1.84 5.75 0.86
CA PHE A 136 -1.83 6.45 -0.43
C PHE A 136 -1.06 5.71 -1.55
N SER A 137 -0.76 4.42 -1.36
CA SER A 137 -0.06 3.64 -2.41
C SER A 137 -0.92 3.43 -3.66
N PHE A 138 -2.25 3.53 -3.49
CA PHE A 138 -3.26 3.36 -4.52
C PHE A 138 -4.28 4.51 -4.40
N ASP A 139 -4.79 4.99 -5.54
CA ASP A 139 -5.81 6.05 -5.59
C ASP A 139 -6.89 5.69 -6.59
N ASP A 140 -8.13 5.80 -6.14
CA ASP A 140 -9.33 5.80 -6.96
C ASP A 140 -10.39 6.66 -6.25
N PRO A 141 -10.43 7.97 -6.54
CA PRO A 141 -11.15 8.94 -5.72
C PRO A 141 -12.66 8.70 -5.56
N ASN A 142 -13.26 7.90 -6.45
CA ASN A 142 -14.70 7.64 -6.50
C ASN A 142 -15.06 6.20 -6.10
N ASP A 143 -14.09 5.44 -5.59
CA ASP A 143 -14.21 4.00 -5.41
C ASP A 143 -13.56 3.50 -4.12
N TYR A 144 -14.27 2.61 -3.42
CA TYR A 144 -13.67 1.84 -2.34
C TYR A 144 -12.77 0.75 -2.93
N LEU A 145 -11.55 0.66 -2.41
CA LEU A 145 -10.57 -0.32 -2.86
C LEU A 145 -10.58 -1.56 -1.98
N SER A 146 -10.53 -2.73 -2.62
CA SER A 146 -10.21 -4.01 -1.98
C SER A 146 -8.79 -4.44 -2.35
N TYR A 147 -8.16 -5.27 -1.52
CA TYR A 147 -6.73 -5.56 -1.67
C TYR A 147 -6.43 -7.04 -1.52
N VAL A 148 -5.65 -7.57 -2.46
CA VAL A 148 -5.10 -8.93 -2.39
C VAL A 148 -3.58 -8.87 -2.40
N ALA A 149 -2.95 -9.65 -1.53
CA ALA A 149 -1.51 -9.83 -1.51
C ALA A 149 -1.12 -11.24 -1.96
N THR A 150 -0.16 -11.33 -2.88
CA THR A 150 0.39 -12.56 -3.44
C THR A 150 1.90 -12.43 -3.59
N LEU A 151 2.58 -13.52 -3.92
CA LEU A 151 3.93 -13.43 -4.48
C LEU A 151 3.90 -12.77 -5.86
N GLU A 152 5.04 -12.28 -6.32
CA GLU A 152 5.18 -11.62 -7.62
C GLU A 152 4.65 -12.48 -8.79
N ASP A 153 4.87 -13.79 -8.73
CA ASP A 153 4.41 -14.79 -9.70
C ASP A 153 2.91 -15.16 -9.57
N GLY A 154 2.22 -14.60 -8.58
CA GLY A 154 0.80 -14.86 -8.29
C GLY A 154 0.55 -16.05 -7.36
N ASN A 155 1.58 -16.75 -6.90
CA ASN A 155 1.41 -17.80 -5.89
C ASN A 155 0.99 -17.21 -4.52
N PRO A 156 0.36 -18.02 -3.64
CA PRO A 156 0.05 -17.60 -2.28
C PRO A 156 1.29 -17.18 -1.50
N LEU A 157 1.10 -16.28 -0.53
CA LEU A 157 2.17 -15.89 0.40
C LEU A 157 2.67 -17.10 1.23
N PRO A 158 3.93 -17.09 1.69
CA PRO A 158 4.42 -18.10 2.63
C PRO A 158 3.54 -18.17 3.89
N GLU A 159 3.40 -19.35 4.50
CA GLU A 159 2.48 -19.57 5.63
C GLU A 159 2.73 -18.63 6.83
N TRP A 160 3.97 -18.18 7.01
CA TRP A 160 4.34 -17.28 8.08
C TRP A 160 3.89 -15.83 7.85
N LEU A 161 3.61 -15.43 6.61
CA LEU A 161 3.32 -14.05 6.22
C LEU A 161 1.82 -13.87 5.97
N LYS A 162 1.15 -13.10 6.81
CA LYS A 162 -0.30 -12.84 6.76
C LYS A 162 -0.57 -11.38 6.42
N PHE A 163 -1.46 -11.14 5.46
CA PHE A 163 -1.93 -9.81 5.11
C PHE A 163 -3.33 -9.58 5.67
N ASN A 164 -3.53 -8.45 6.36
CA ASN A 164 -4.84 -7.99 6.80
C ASN A 164 -5.28 -6.82 5.90
N GLU A 165 -6.24 -7.08 5.02
CA GLU A 165 -6.73 -6.11 4.03
C GLU A 165 -7.39 -4.87 4.67
N ALA A 166 -8.15 -5.05 5.76
CA ALA A 166 -8.86 -3.95 6.43
C ALA A 166 -7.91 -2.94 7.08
N THR A 167 -6.73 -3.38 7.49
CA THR A 167 -5.71 -2.54 8.13
C THR A 167 -4.48 -2.29 7.25
N LEU A 168 -4.46 -2.86 6.04
CA LEU A 168 -3.33 -2.85 5.12
C LEU A 168 -2.01 -3.23 5.78
N THR A 169 -2.02 -4.23 6.66
CA THR A 169 -0.86 -4.59 7.48
C THR A 169 -0.45 -6.04 7.26
N PHE A 170 0.84 -6.25 7.00
CA PHE A 170 1.50 -7.54 7.03
C PHE A 170 1.98 -7.88 8.43
N THR A 171 1.75 -9.12 8.84
CA THR A 171 2.21 -9.67 10.11
C THR A 171 2.76 -11.07 9.90
N GLY A 172 3.69 -11.51 10.76
CA GLY A 172 4.25 -12.84 10.62
C GLY A 172 5.49 -13.08 11.48
N ILE A 173 5.89 -14.35 11.58
CA ILE A 173 7.17 -14.74 12.20
C ILE A 173 7.84 -15.75 11.26
N PRO A 174 8.82 -15.35 10.45
CA PRO A 174 9.48 -16.26 9.52
C PRO A 174 10.34 -17.30 10.27
N SER A 175 10.35 -18.53 9.77
CA SER A 175 11.14 -19.64 10.33
C SER A 175 12.41 -19.96 9.54
N ALA A 176 12.62 -19.30 8.40
CA ALA A 176 13.79 -19.47 7.54
C ALA A 176 14.27 -18.13 6.99
N ALA A 177 15.55 -18.04 6.65
CA ALA A 177 16.08 -16.92 5.87
C ALA A 177 15.64 -17.05 4.42
N GLU A 178 15.08 -15.99 3.85
CA GLU A 178 14.51 -15.98 2.51
C GLU A 178 14.31 -14.54 2.01
N CYS A 179 14.06 -14.39 0.70
CA CYS A 179 13.69 -13.14 0.08
C CYS A 179 12.30 -13.29 -0.53
N VAL A 180 11.34 -12.49 -0.05
CA VAL A 180 9.94 -12.58 -0.48
C VAL A 180 9.57 -11.35 -1.30
N ASN A 181 9.37 -11.54 -2.61
CA ASN A 181 8.83 -10.49 -3.49
C ASN A 181 7.30 -10.50 -3.41
N VAL A 182 6.74 -9.49 -2.77
CA VAL A 182 5.29 -9.37 -2.54
C VAL A 182 4.67 -8.43 -3.55
N LYS A 183 3.59 -8.87 -4.18
CA LYS A 183 2.72 -8.08 -5.05
C LYS A 183 1.38 -7.85 -4.37
N ILE A 184 1.02 -6.58 -4.22
CA ILE A 184 -0.29 -6.14 -3.74
C ILE A 184 -1.08 -5.65 -4.93
N THR A 185 -2.29 -6.16 -5.09
CA THR A 185 -3.23 -5.74 -6.13
C THR A 185 -4.41 -5.04 -5.47
N ALA A 186 -4.64 -3.79 -5.85
CA ALA A 186 -5.83 -3.04 -5.48
C ALA A 186 -6.87 -3.21 -6.58
N PHE A 187 -8.10 -3.52 -6.18
CA PHE A 187 -9.25 -3.66 -7.06
C PHE A 187 -10.28 -2.61 -6.71
N ASP A 188 -10.86 -1.99 -7.74
CA ASP A 188 -12.10 -1.22 -7.58
C ASP A 188 -13.32 -2.15 -7.49
N ARG A 189 -14.50 -1.57 -7.32
CA ARG A 189 -15.78 -2.30 -7.30
C ARG A 189 -16.12 -3.01 -8.63
N GLY A 190 -15.53 -2.57 -9.73
CA GLY A 190 -15.66 -3.15 -11.06
C GLY A 190 -14.64 -4.26 -11.36
N ASN A 191 -13.83 -4.65 -10.38
CA ASN A 191 -12.68 -5.56 -10.53
C ASN A 191 -11.61 -5.08 -11.52
N LEU A 192 -11.59 -3.82 -11.92
CA LEU A 192 -10.41 -3.26 -12.54
C LEU A 192 -9.35 -3.09 -11.46
N SER A 193 -8.09 -3.27 -11.85
CA SER A 193 -7.04 -3.45 -10.85
C SER A 193 -5.72 -2.84 -11.26
N VAL A 194 -4.93 -2.51 -10.25
CA VAL A 194 -3.52 -2.15 -10.41
C VAL A 194 -2.70 -2.84 -9.33
N SER A 195 -1.45 -3.15 -9.64
CA SER A 195 -0.54 -3.81 -8.69
C SER A 195 0.68 -2.95 -8.38
N ASN A 196 1.16 -3.05 -7.15
CA ASN A 196 2.42 -2.51 -6.69
C ASN A 196 3.19 -3.60 -5.93
N GLN A 197 4.50 -3.45 -5.79
CA GLN A 197 5.37 -4.50 -5.27
C GLN A 197 6.43 -3.96 -4.32
N PHE A 198 6.89 -4.84 -3.43
CA PHE A 198 8.00 -4.59 -2.52
C PHE A 198 8.63 -5.92 -2.08
N THR A 199 9.81 -5.82 -1.49
CA THR A 199 10.60 -6.96 -1.04
C THR A 199 10.65 -7.03 0.48
N ILE A 200 10.51 -8.24 1.03
CA ILE A 200 10.80 -8.55 2.43
C ILE A 200 12.02 -9.47 2.47
N SER A 201 13.13 -8.93 2.98
CA SER A 201 14.37 -9.70 3.18
C SER A 201 14.41 -10.27 4.60
N VAL A 202 14.27 -11.59 4.74
CA VAL A 202 14.46 -12.30 6.01
C VAL A 202 15.91 -12.75 6.11
N ILE A 203 16.63 -12.18 7.06
CA ILE A 203 18.03 -12.55 7.34
C ILE A 203 18.11 -13.55 8.50
N SER A 204 19.08 -14.45 8.48
CA SER A 204 19.31 -15.40 9.57
C SER A 204 19.60 -14.68 10.88
N ASN A 205 19.23 -15.30 12.01
CA ASN A 205 19.57 -14.78 13.32
C ASN A 205 21.11 -14.78 13.45
N PRO A 206 21.75 -13.66 13.82
CA PRO A 206 23.21 -13.61 13.98
C PRO A 206 23.77 -14.55 15.08
N SER A 207 22.97 -15.45 15.66
CA SER A 207 23.33 -16.32 16.78
C SER A 207 23.32 -17.82 16.49
N GLU A 208 23.27 -18.25 15.22
CA GLU A 208 23.72 -19.60 14.82
C GLU A 208 24.94 -19.57 13.87
N VAL A 209 25.49 -18.39 13.58
CA VAL A 209 26.78 -18.22 12.89
C VAL A 209 27.95 -18.02 13.87
N ASP A 210 27.69 -17.86 15.17
CA ASP A 210 28.75 -17.86 16.19
C ASP A 210 29.36 -19.25 16.48
N GLN A 211 28.93 -20.30 15.76
CA GLN A 211 29.64 -21.59 15.72
C GLN A 211 30.28 -21.92 14.37
N LEU A 212 30.17 -21.04 13.36
CA LEU A 212 30.98 -21.15 12.16
C LEU A 212 32.12 -20.14 12.20
N VAL A 213 33.15 -20.53 12.97
CA VAL A 213 34.58 -20.25 12.74
C VAL A 213 34.87 -18.74 12.73
N ASN A 214 35.50 -18.18 13.77
CA ASN A 214 36.95 -17.94 13.81
C ASN A 214 37.74 -18.16 12.50
N GLN A 215 37.17 -17.81 11.34
CA GLN A 215 37.83 -17.86 10.06
C GLN A 215 38.69 -16.61 10.05
N ALA A 216 39.98 -16.82 10.27
CA ALA A 216 40.98 -15.81 10.01
C ALA A 216 40.83 -15.39 8.53
N TYR A 217 40.13 -14.28 8.29
CA TYR A 217 40.13 -13.63 6.99
C TYR A 217 41.57 -13.22 6.69
N LYS A 218 42.07 -13.60 5.51
CA LYS A 218 43.43 -13.23 5.12
C LYS A 218 43.46 -11.73 4.85
N VAL A 219 44.05 -11.02 5.79
CA VAL A 219 44.37 -9.62 5.65
C VAL A 219 45.66 -9.51 4.86
N PHE A 220 45.59 -8.92 3.68
CA PHE A 220 46.79 -8.68 2.87
C PHE A 220 47.20 -7.21 3.03
N PRO A 221 48.41 -6.92 3.56
CA PRO A 221 48.96 -5.58 3.46
C PRO A 221 49.18 -5.28 1.97
N ASN A 222 48.62 -4.19 1.46
CA ASN A 222 48.94 -3.72 0.11
C ASN A 222 50.28 -2.98 0.17
N PRO A 223 51.38 -3.51 -0.40
CA PRO A 223 52.69 -2.87 -0.27
C PRO A 223 52.83 -1.60 -1.12
N ALA A 224 51.88 -1.33 -2.01
CA ALA A 224 51.91 -0.21 -2.95
C ALA A 224 50.99 0.96 -2.56
N LYS A 225 50.09 0.79 -1.58
CA LYS A 225 49.13 1.81 -1.13
C LYS A 225 48.81 1.64 0.36
N ASP A 226 48.46 2.72 1.05
CA ASP A 226 48.07 2.71 2.49
C ASP A 226 46.67 2.11 2.73
N TYR A 227 46.40 0.91 2.22
CA TYR A 227 45.13 0.22 2.37
C TYR A 227 45.33 -1.20 2.88
N LEU A 228 44.42 -1.62 3.76
CA LEU A 228 44.26 -2.99 4.20
C LEU A 228 43.14 -3.62 3.35
N TYR A 229 43.48 -4.69 2.63
CA TYR A 229 42.51 -5.42 1.80
C TYR A 229 41.91 -6.58 2.58
N VAL A 230 40.58 -6.60 2.70
CA VAL A 230 39.82 -7.70 3.29
C VAL A 230 38.93 -8.32 2.22
N GLU A 231 39.23 -9.56 1.84
CA GLU A 231 38.40 -10.37 0.96
C GLU A 231 37.42 -11.18 1.83
N LEU A 232 36.13 -10.92 1.64
CA LEU A 232 35.07 -11.63 2.34
C LEU A 232 34.63 -12.78 1.42
N LYS A 233 35.00 -14.01 1.79
CA LYS A 233 34.68 -15.22 1.01
C LYS A 233 33.29 -15.77 1.28
N ASP A 234 32.54 -15.11 2.15
CA ASP A 234 31.21 -15.56 2.54
C ASP A 234 30.15 -14.89 1.66
N GLU A 235 29.77 -15.56 0.58
CA GLU A 235 28.66 -15.14 -0.31
C GLU A 235 27.29 -15.24 0.40
N MET A 236 27.21 -15.85 1.59
CA MET A 236 25.97 -15.99 2.36
C MET A 236 25.75 -14.87 3.39
N ASN A 237 26.72 -13.96 3.58
CA ASN A 237 26.55 -12.78 4.43
C ASN A 237 26.61 -11.49 3.61
N PRO A 238 25.48 -11.02 3.05
CA PRO A 238 25.44 -9.79 2.27
C PRO A 238 25.71 -8.54 3.12
N TYR A 239 25.61 -8.60 4.45
CA TYR A 239 25.81 -7.42 5.32
C TYR A 239 26.82 -7.73 6.43
N PRO A 240 28.11 -7.88 6.08
CA PRO A 240 29.12 -8.31 7.03
C PRO A 240 29.34 -7.28 8.15
N LEU A 241 29.46 -7.79 9.39
CA LEU A 241 30.06 -7.08 10.50
C LEU A 241 31.57 -7.36 10.50
N ILE A 242 32.37 -6.30 10.42
CA ILE A 242 33.82 -6.39 10.37
C ILE A 242 34.40 -5.76 11.63
N THR A 243 35.18 -6.55 12.36
CA THR A 243 35.92 -6.10 13.54
C THR A 243 37.42 -6.25 13.31
N ILE A 244 38.18 -5.18 13.53
CA ILE A 244 39.65 -5.20 13.54
C ILE A 244 40.09 -4.98 14.99
N SER A 245 40.93 -5.87 15.51
CA SER A 245 41.47 -5.80 16.87
C SER A 245 42.99 -5.79 16.89
N ASP A 246 43.59 -5.36 17.99
CA ASP A 246 45.03 -5.55 18.23
C ASP A 246 45.36 -7.01 18.62
N MET A 247 46.66 -7.32 18.77
CA MET A 247 47.12 -8.67 19.15
C MET A 247 46.71 -9.08 20.57
N GLN A 248 46.19 -8.16 21.39
CA GLN A 248 45.67 -8.40 22.73
C GLN A 248 44.14 -8.57 22.73
N GLY A 249 43.51 -8.51 21.54
CA GLY A 249 42.06 -8.66 21.36
C GLY A 249 41.27 -7.37 21.62
N LYS A 250 41.92 -6.21 21.75
CA LYS A 250 41.22 -4.93 21.89
C LYS A 250 40.67 -4.49 20.54
N GLU A 251 39.36 -4.27 20.47
CA GLU A 251 38.69 -3.74 19.29
C GLU A 251 39.21 -2.33 18.93
N LEU A 252 39.61 -2.16 17.66
CA LEU A 252 40.09 -0.91 17.08
C LEU A 252 39.07 -0.32 16.10
N ILE A 253 38.41 -1.17 15.31
CA ILE A 253 37.41 -0.78 14.32
C ILE A 253 36.26 -1.78 14.36
N LYS A 254 35.03 -1.26 14.27
CA LYS A 254 33.81 -2.02 14.08
C LYS A 254 33.00 -1.38 12.95
N TYR A 255 32.68 -2.15 11.92
CA TYR A 255 31.97 -1.66 10.74
C TYR A 255 30.88 -2.65 10.33
N GLN A 256 29.63 -2.17 10.27
CA GLN A 256 28.49 -2.93 9.76
C GLN A 256 28.21 -2.47 8.33
N SER A 257 28.30 -3.38 7.37
CA SER A 257 27.92 -3.03 5.99
C SER A 257 26.42 -2.77 5.88
N THR A 258 26.07 -1.75 5.10
CA THR A 258 24.70 -1.44 4.67
C THR A 258 24.41 -1.89 3.24
N GLU A 259 25.42 -2.41 2.54
CA GLU A 259 25.35 -2.84 1.14
C GLU A 259 25.91 -4.26 0.99
N ASN A 260 25.48 -4.96 -0.06
CA ASN A 260 26.04 -6.26 -0.41
C ASN A 260 27.47 -6.11 -0.94
N ILE A 261 28.46 -6.32 -0.06
CA ILE A 261 29.87 -6.14 -0.38
C ILE A 261 30.63 -7.47 -0.30
N SER A 262 31.35 -7.81 -1.36
CA SER A 262 32.33 -8.91 -1.36
C SER A 262 33.76 -8.43 -1.07
N LYS A 263 33.97 -7.11 -1.04
CA LYS A 263 35.28 -6.45 -0.87
C LYS A 263 35.13 -5.15 -0.11
N ILE A 264 36.09 -4.87 0.78
CA ILE A 264 36.21 -3.58 1.45
C ILE A 264 37.67 -3.16 1.57
N ASP A 265 37.91 -1.85 1.40
CA ASP A 265 39.22 -1.23 1.53
C ASP A 265 39.24 -0.34 2.78
N PHE A 266 40.10 -0.67 3.75
CA PHE A 266 40.33 0.21 4.91
C PHE A 266 41.56 1.07 4.67
N LYS A 267 41.38 2.40 4.58
CA LYS A 267 42.51 3.33 4.50
C LYS A 267 43.23 3.39 5.84
N ILE A 268 44.52 3.11 5.82
CA ILE A 268 45.39 3.27 6.98
C ILE A 268 45.84 4.73 7.04
N ILE A 269 45.45 5.43 8.11
CA ILE A 269 45.74 6.87 8.27
C ILE A 269 47.01 7.08 9.12
N ASP A 270 47.31 6.17 10.06
CA ASP A 270 48.50 6.23 10.93
C ASP A 270 48.86 4.82 11.42
N ILE A 271 50.15 4.46 11.44
CA ILE A 271 50.68 3.26 12.09
C ILE A 271 51.74 3.71 13.09
N ARG A 272 51.45 3.56 14.39
CA ARG A 272 52.42 3.85 15.45
C ARG A 272 53.04 2.56 15.98
N TYR A 273 54.33 2.40 15.72
CA TYR A 273 55.12 1.34 16.35
C TYR A 273 55.37 1.70 17.81
N VAL A 274 54.84 0.90 18.73
CA VAL A 274 55.23 0.96 20.15
C VAL A 274 56.39 -0.01 20.35
N TYR A 275 57.63 0.50 20.35
CA TYR A 275 58.79 -0.29 20.74
C TYR A 275 58.77 -0.51 22.27
N ASN A 276 58.39 -1.72 22.69
CA ASN A 276 58.72 -2.17 24.03
C ASN A 276 60.21 -2.52 24.07
N LYS A 277 61.03 -1.56 24.50
CA LYS A 277 62.46 -1.80 24.74
C LYS A 277 62.57 -2.77 25.92
N ALA A 278 62.80 -4.05 25.64
CA ALA A 278 63.18 -5.01 26.67
C ALA A 278 64.43 -4.48 27.39
N ARG A 279 64.30 -4.18 28.68
CA ARG A 279 65.47 -3.97 29.54
C ARG A 279 66.13 -5.33 29.71
N TYR A 280 67.23 -5.55 29.00
CA TYR A 280 68.21 -6.58 29.32
C TYR A 280 68.96 -6.19 30.60
#